data_AF-A0A4U1C9F4-F1
#
_entry.id   AF-A0A4U1C9F4-F1
#
_cell.length_a   1.000
_cell.length_b   1.000
_cell.length_c   1.000
_cell.angle_alpha   90.00
_cell.angle_beta   90.00
_cell.angle_gamma   90.00
#
_symmetry.space_group_name_H-M   'P 1'
#
loop_
_entity.id
_entity.type
_entity.pdbx_description
1 polymer ?
#
loop_
_entity_poly.entity_id
_entity_poly.type
_entity_poly.pdbx_seq_one_letter_code
_entity_poly.pdbx_strand_id
1 'polypeptide(L)'
;MTDENNKSVRFNALTGDKFEKVALKLGRNKRLVFVQMVDYFYRSKKDPLDVNDELLKNTLLKNHRDYIGFIKTQETDLLIPTKREVDRMVQSQKKLLDYFNANVIRHNKDLLENQRLQIDKFSKSDELMSLIVTKLDTREKMKNKFIYIIENYIRIRDSFTLMTPGKEREELINKTIQQVNQL
;
A
#
# COMPACT_ATOMS: atom_id res chain seq x y z
N MET A 1 63.33 -33.81 -63.04
CA MET A 1 62.30 -32.87 -62.57
C MET A 1 61.04 -33.18 -63.32
N THR A 2 60.04 -33.77 -62.67
CA THR A 2 58.74 -34.05 -63.28
C THR A 2 58.03 -32.71 -63.45
N ASP A 3 57.68 -32.35 -64.69
CA ASP A 3 56.91 -31.13 -64.97
C ASP A 3 55.60 -31.17 -64.18
N GLU A 4 55.42 -30.23 -63.23
CA GLU A 4 54.23 -30.12 -62.39
C GLU A 4 52.96 -29.81 -63.20
N ASN A 5 53.09 -29.50 -64.50
CA ASN A 5 52.04 -28.90 -65.32
C ASN A 5 51.47 -29.85 -66.39
N ASN A 6 51.48 -31.15 -66.14
CA ASN A 6 51.15 -32.16 -67.15
C ASN A 6 49.66 -32.50 -67.30
N LYS A 7 48.74 -31.80 -66.62
CA LYS A 7 47.30 -32.12 -66.64
C LYS A 7 46.43 -30.94 -67.05
N SER A 8 45.54 -31.16 -68.01
CA SER A 8 44.57 -30.17 -68.48
C SER A 8 43.14 -30.67 -68.23
N VAL A 9 42.30 -29.81 -67.66
CA VAL A 9 40.86 -30.07 -67.45
C VAL A 9 40.07 -29.30 -68.50
N ARG A 10 39.22 -29.99 -69.26
CA ARG A 10 38.35 -29.39 -70.28
C ARG A 10 36.97 -29.11 -69.70
N PHE A 11 36.39 -27.96 -70.02
CA PHE A 11 35.04 -27.55 -69.62
C PHE A 11 34.40 -26.75 -70.75
N ASN A 12 33.07 -26.58 -70.71
CA ASN A 12 32.35 -25.81 -71.72
C ASN A 12 32.63 -24.30 -71.61
N ALA A 13 32.37 -23.54 -72.68
CA ALA A 13 32.63 -22.10 -72.74
C ALA A 13 31.97 -21.33 -71.58
N LEU A 14 30.71 -21.65 -71.26
CA LEU A 14 29.97 -21.01 -70.16
C LEU A 14 30.63 -21.21 -68.79
N THR A 15 31.20 -22.38 -68.54
CA THR A 15 31.94 -22.68 -67.30
C THR A 15 33.27 -21.93 -67.29
N GLY A 16 33.91 -21.80 -68.45
CA GLY A 16 35.13 -21.00 -68.62
C GLY A 16 34.92 -19.52 -68.30
N ASP A 17 33.79 -18.94 -68.72
CA ASP A 17 33.43 -17.55 -68.45
C ASP A 17 33.14 -17.33 -66.96
N LYS A 18 32.38 -18.25 -66.34
CA LYS A 18 32.15 -18.22 -64.89
C LYS A 18 33.47 -18.31 -64.13
N PHE A 19 34.35 -19.21 -64.55
CA PHE A 19 35.63 -19.42 -63.90
C PHE A 19 36.56 -18.21 -64.02
N GLU A 20 36.57 -17.55 -65.17
CA GLU A 20 37.28 -16.26 -65.36
C GLU A 20 36.76 -15.20 -64.41
N LYS A 21 35.43 -15.04 -64.30
CA LYS A 21 34.83 -14.06 -63.38
C LYS A 21 35.20 -14.32 -61.92
N VAL A 22 35.23 -15.58 -61.49
CA VAL A 22 35.66 -15.94 -60.13
C VAL A 22 37.15 -15.65 -59.92
N ALA A 23 37.99 -16.01 -60.89
CA ALA A 23 39.42 -15.75 -60.86
C ALA A 23 39.74 -14.25 -60.74
N LEU A 24 39.11 -13.43 -61.58
CA LEU A 24 39.21 -11.97 -61.54
C LEU A 24 38.71 -11.37 -60.22
N LYS A 25 37.56 -11.82 -59.72
CA LYS A 25 37.00 -11.35 -58.44
C LYS A 25 37.95 -11.61 -57.26
N LEU A 26 38.68 -12.71 -57.29
CA LEU A 26 39.63 -13.09 -56.26
C LEU A 26 41.05 -12.55 -56.50
N GLY A 27 41.29 -11.88 -57.63
CA GLY A 27 42.61 -11.37 -58.02
C GLY A 27 43.64 -12.46 -58.26
N ARG A 28 43.22 -13.65 -58.71
CA ARG A 28 44.08 -14.84 -58.87
C ARG A 28 43.96 -15.39 -60.29
N ASN A 29 44.98 -16.12 -60.75
CA ASN A 29 44.87 -16.85 -62.02
C ASN A 29 43.94 -18.07 -61.85
N LYS A 30 43.31 -18.50 -62.95
CA LYS A 30 42.41 -19.67 -62.99
C LYS A 30 43.05 -20.90 -62.34
N ARG A 31 44.32 -21.20 -62.66
CA ARG A 31 45.04 -22.35 -62.11
C ARG A 31 45.08 -22.35 -60.58
N LEU A 32 45.45 -21.24 -59.97
CA LEU A 32 45.58 -21.11 -58.52
C LEU A 32 44.22 -21.28 -57.84
N VAL A 33 43.16 -20.72 -58.43
CA VAL A 33 41.79 -20.91 -57.95
C VAL A 33 41.37 -22.38 -58.05
N PHE A 34 41.73 -23.08 -59.12
CA PHE A 34 41.43 -24.51 -59.27
C PHE A 34 42.10 -25.35 -58.18
N VAL A 35 43.40 -25.17 -57.96
CA VAL A 35 44.16 -25.90 -56.93
C VAL A 35 43.56 -25.66 -55.56
N GLN A 36 43.31 -24.40 -55.21
CA GLN A 36 42.70 -24.03 -53.93
C GLN A 36 41.29 -24.61 -53.76
N MET A 37 40.52 -24.68 -54.84
CA MET A 37 39.18 -25.27 -54.82
C MET A 37 39.24 -26.78 -54.57
N VAL A 38 40.17 -27.49 -55.23
CA VAL A 38 40.40 -28.93 -55.00
C VAL A 38 40.86 -29.18 -53.57
N ASP A 39 41.84 -28.42 -53.07
CA ASP A 39 42.33 -28.54 -51.69
C ASP A 39 41.22 -28.24 -50.67
N TYR A 40 40.39 -27.23 -50.95
CA TYR A 40 39.26 -26.87 -50.11
C TYR A 40 38.23 -28.00 -49.99
N PHE A 41 37.80 -28.58 -51.12
CA PHE A 41 36.85 -29.70 -51.10
C PHE A 41 37.47 -30.96 -50.50
N TYR A 42 38.74 -31.22 -50.79
CA TYR A 42 39.46 -32.35 -50.20
C TYR A 42 39.60 -32.23 -48.68
N ARG A 43 39.87 -31.03 -48.15
CA ARG A 43 39.99 -30.78 -46.70
C ARG A 43 38.64 -30.73 -45.99
N SER A 44 37.66 -30.06 -46.58
CA SER A 44 36.34 -29.88 -45.97
C SER A 44 35.45 -31.12 -46.07
N LYS A 45 35.79 -32.07 -46.96
CA LYS A 45 35.00 -33.28 -47.27
C LYS A 45 33.55 -32.98 -47.69
N LYS A 46 33.27 -31.74 -48.08
CA LYS A 46 31.95 -31.30 -48.53
C LYS A 46 31.74 -31.68 -49.98
N ASP A 47 30.53 -32.13 -50.29
CA ASP A 47 30.10 -32.33 -51.68
C ASP A 47 29.78 -30.96 -52.31
N PRO A 48 30.46 -30.56 -53.41
CA PRO A 48 30.14 -29.34 -54.14
C PRO A 48 28.70 -29.26 -54.66
N LEU A 49 27.99 -30.40 -54.74
CA LEU A 49 26.59 -30.48 -55.15
C LEU A 49 25.62 -30.30 -53.99
N ASP A 50 26.08 -30.35 -52.73
CA ASP A 50 25.22 -30.23 -51.56
C ASP A 50 25.00 -28.77 -51.16
N VAL A 51 24.08 -28.12 -51.87
CA VAL A 51 23.64 -26.74 -51.63
C VAL A 51 22.79 -26.61 -50.35
N ASN A 52 22.28 -27.73 -49.81
CA ASN A 52 21.36 -27.71 -48.68
C ASN A 52 22.03 -27.26 -47.38
N ASP A 53 23.30 -27.59 -47.18
CA ASP A 53 24.07 -27.23 -45.99
C ASP A 53 24.24 -25.71 -45.83
N GLU A 54 24.57 -25.00 -46.90
CA GLU A 54 24.69 -23.54 -46.87
C GLU A 54 23.32 -22.86 -46.74
N LEU A 55 22.28 -23.41 -47.37
CA LEU A 55 20.92 -22.88 -47.25
C LEU A 55 20.35 -23.08 -45.83
N LEU A 56 20.61 -24.23 -45.21
CA LEU A 56 20.24 -24.53 -43.83
C LEU A 56 20.93 -23.59 -42.85
N LYS A 57 22.26 -23.42 -42.99
CA LYS A 57 23.04 -22.50 -42.16
C LYS A 57 22.53 -21.05 -42.28
N ASN A 58 22.29 -20.58 -43.50
CA ASN A 58 21.78 -19.23 -43.73
C ASN A 58 20.37 -19.04 -43.14
N THR A 59 19.51 -20.06 -43.25
CA THR A 59 18.16 -20.04 -42.67
C THR A 59 18.21 -20.01 -41.15
N LEU A 60 19.04 -20.85 -40.51
CA LEU A 60 19.24 -20.85 -39.06
C LEU A 60 19.76 -19.50 -38.56
N LEU A 61 20.77 -18.92 -39.23
CA LEU A 61 21.31 -17.62 -38.86
C LEU A 61 20.29 -16.50 -39.02
N LYS A 62 19.44 -16.55 -40.06
CA LYS A 62 18.35 -15.58 -40.25
C LYS A 62 17.32 -15.70 -39.13
N ASN A 63 16.83 -16.91 -38.86
CA ASN A 63 15.85 -17.15 -37.81
C ASN A 63 16.37 -16.71 -36.43
N HIS A 64 17.65 -16.97 -36.11
CA HIS A 64 18.24 -16.49 -34.86
C HIS A 64 18.30 -14.96 -34.78
N ARG A 65 18.62 -14.26 -35.88
CA ARG A 65 18.56 -12.79 -35.89
C ARG A 65 17.13 -12.28 -35.66
N ASP A 66 16.16 -12.92 -36.28
CA ASP A 66 14.74 -12.54 -36.15
C ASP A 66 14.26 -12.74 -34.70
N TYR A 67 14.62 -13.87 -34.06
CA TYR A 67 14.33 -14.10 -32.64
C TYR A 67 15.01 -13.08 -31.72
N ILE A 68 16.29 -12.78 -31.96
CA ILE A 68 17.00 -11.76 -31.17
C ILE A 68 16.35 -10.38 -31.35
N GLY A 69 15.95 -10.02 -32.57
CA GLY A 69 15.24 -8.78 -32.85
C GLY A 69 13.90 -8.71 -32.11
N PHE A 70 13.13 -9.80 -32.13
CA PHE A 70 11.88 -9.92 -31.39
C PHE A 70 12.08 -9.75 -29.88
N ILE A 71 13.07 -10.44 -29.29
CA ILE A 71 13.39 -10.34 -27.86
C ILE A 71 13.77 -8.90 -27.49
N LYS A 72 14.61 -8.24 -28.29
CA LYS A 72 14.98 -6.83 -28.05
C LYS A 72 13.78 -5.89 -28.13
N THR A 73 12.86 -6.16 -29.05
CA THR A 73 11.62 -5.39 -29.19
C THR A 73 10.73 -5.60 -27.96
N GLN A 74 10.52 -6.84 -27.52
CA GLN A 74 9.79 -7.13 -26.28
C GLN A 74 10.44 -6.48 -25.05
N GLU A 75 11.76 -6.51 -24.97
CA GLU A 75 12.49 -5.89 -23.86
C GLU A 75 12.26 -4.38 -23.81
N THR A 76 12.38 -3.72 -24.97
CA THR A 76 12.26 -2.26 -25.11
C THR A 76 10.82 -1.78 -24.92
N ASP A 77 9.87 -2.47 -25.55
CA ASP A 77 8.49 -1.99 -25.67
C ASP A 77 7.61 -2.47 -24.50
N LEU A 78 7.97 -3.58 -23.84
CA LEU A 78 7.15 -4.19 -22.80
C LEU A 78 7.89 -4.32 -21.46
N LEU A 79 9.02 -5.03 -21.42
CA LEU A 79 9.64 -5.42 -20.14
C LEU A 79 10.20 -4.22 -19.38
N ILE A 80 10.94 -3.33 -20.07
CA ILE A 80 11.50 -2.12 -19.45
C ILE A 80 10.40 -1.18 -18.96
N PRO A 81 9.37 -0.82 -19.76
CA PRO A 81 8.25 -0.01 -19.29
C PRO A 81 7.51 -0.62 -18.10
N THR A 82 7.19 -1.92 -18.18
CA THR A 82 6.49 -2.63 -17.10
C THR A 82 7.28 -2.55 -15.79
N LYS A 83 8.59 -2.81 -15.83
CA LYS A 83 9.44 -2.72 -14.64
C LYS A 83 9.42 -1.30 -14.05
N ARG A 84 9.52 -0.27 -14.91
CA ARG A 84 9.48 1.13 -14.47
C ARG A 84 8.13 1.50 -13.84
N GLU A 85 7.02 1.02 -14.39
CA GLU A 85 5.69 1.26 -13.84
C GLU A 85 5.48 0.56 -12.50
N VAL A 86 5.91 -0.70 -12.39
CA VAL A 86 5.88 -1.45 -11.13
C VAL A 86 6.70 -0.73 -10.05
N ASP A 87 7.90 -0.27 -10.37
CA ASP A 87 8.72 0.50 -9.42
C ASP A 87 8.01 1.77 -8.95
N ARG A 88 7.39 2.52 -9.88
CA ARG A 88 6.63 3.73 -9.54
C ARG A 88 5.44 3.41 -8.65
N MET A 89 4.71 2.34 -8.94
CA MET A 89 3.59 1.87 -8.14
C MET A 89 4.05 1.51 -6.72
N VAL A 90 5.14 0.76 -6.57
CA VAL A 90 5.71 0.39 -5.26
C VAL A 90 6.09 1.64 -4.47
N GLN A 91 6.72 2.63 -5.10
CA GLN A 91 7.06 3.89 -4.43
C GLN A 91 5.82 4.68 -4.01
N SER A 92 4.77 4.69 -4.84
CA SER A 92 3.50 5.32 -4.48
C SER A 92 2.83 4.62 -3.30
N GLN A 93 2.84 3.28 -3.27
CA GLN A 93 2.29 2.50 -2.17
C GLN A 93 3.05 2.73 -0.87
N LYS A 94 4.38 2.83 -0.91
CA LYS A 94 5.18 3.19 0.27
C LYS A 94 4.77 4.54 0.84
N LYS A 95 4.65 5.57 -0.01
CA LYS A 95 4.18 6.89 0.43
C LYS A 95 2.78 6.82 1.04
N LEU A 96 1.86 6.08 0.41
CA LEU A 96 0.50 5.91 0.93
C LEU A 96 0.52 5.26 2.32
N LEU A 97 1.34 4.23 2.52
CA LEU A 97 1.54 3.60 3.82
C LEU A 97 2.07 4.58 4.86
N ASP A 98 3.07 5.39 4.49
CA ASP A 98 3.63 6.43 5.37
C ASP A 98 2.57 7.45 5.77
N TYR A 99 1.76 7.93 4.81
CA TYR A 99 0.64 8.84 5.07
C TYR A 99 -0.41 8.21 5.99
N PHE A 100 -0.74 6.95 5.78
CA PHE A 100 -1.72 6.23 6.58
C PHE A 100 -1.24 6.05 8.02
N ASN A 101 0.01 5.64 8.22
CA ASN A 101 0.61 5.49 9.53
C ASN A 101 0.74 6.83 10.26
N ALA A 102 1.24 7.85 9.58
CA ALA A 102 1.53 9.15 10.18
C ALA A 102 0.27 9.97 10.47
N ASN A 103 -0.76 9.89 9.61
CA ASN A 103 -1.95 10.71 9.75
C ASN A 103 -3.11 9.90 10.30
N VAL A 104 -3.52 8.80 9.67
CA VAL A 104 -4.73 8.08 10.09
C VAL A 104 -4.52 7.41 11.44
N ILE A 105 -3.47 6.60 11.59
CA ILE A 105 -3.25 5.85 12.83
C ILE A 105 -2.93 6.80 13.98
N ARG A 106 -2.03 7.77 13.79
CA ARG A 106 -1.68 8.74 14.83
C ARG A 106 -2.88 9.60 15.22
N HIS A 107 -3.58 10.18 14.25
CA HIS A 107 -4.76 11.01 14.54
C HIS A 107 -5.84 10.22 15.29
N ASN A 108 -6.10 8.98 14.90
CA ASN A 108 -7.06 8.13 15.60
C ASN A 108 -6.64 7.84 17.05
N LYS A 109 -5.34 7.63 17.30
CA LYS A 109 -4.82 7.49 18.67
C LYS A 109 -5.01 8.77 19.48
N ASP A 110 -4.61 9.91 18.92
CA ASP A 110 -4.75 11.21 19.59
C ASP A 110 -6.22 11.54 19.87
N LEU A 111 -7.13 11.22 18.94
CA LEU A 111 -8.56 11.42 19.08
C LEU A 111 -9.15 10.53 20.18
N LEU A 112 -8.78 9.25 20.24
CA LEU A 112 -9.20 8.34 21.30
C LEU A 112 -8.70 8.78 22.67
N GLU A 113 -7.45 9.25 22.77
CA GLU A 113 -6.90 9.77 24.02
C GLU A 113 -7.64 11.02 24.49
N ASN A 114 -7.89 11.97 23.57
CA ASN A 114 -8.67 13.17 23.87
C ASN A 114 -10.10 12.85 24.30
N GLN A 115 -10.76 11.90 23.63
CA GLN A 115 -12.09 11.43 24.03
C GLN A 115 -12.06 10.81 25.43
N ARG A 116 -11.04 10.02 25.77
CA ARG A 116 -10.90 9.45 27.11
C ARG A 116 -10.74 10.53 28.19
N LEU A 117 -9.91 11.54 27.91
CA LEU A 117 -9.74 12.70 28.80
C LEU A 117 -11.04 13.49 28.96
N GLN A 118 -11.81 13.62 27.88
CA GLN A 118 -13.09 14.32 27.92
C GLN A 118 -14.13 13.55 28.74
N ILE A 119 -14.20 12.23 28.59
CA ILE A 119 -15.06 11.36 29.41
C ILE A 119 -14.70 11.50 30.90
N ASP A 120 -13.42 11.45 31.27
CA ASP A 120 -13.00 11.62 32.67
C ASP A 120 -13.42 12.98 33.26
N LYS A 121 -13.27 14.04 32.47
CA LYS A 121 -13.73 15.39 32.86
C LYS A 121 -15.25 15.45 33.03
N PHE A 122 -16.01 14.84 32.12
CA PHE A 122 -17.47 14.80 32.23
C PHE A 122 -17.94 13.98 33.42
N SER A 123 -17.34 12.83 33.70
CA SER A 123 -17.67 12.04 34.90
C SER A 123 -17.51 12.86 36.18
N LYS A 124 -16.41 13.61 36.32
CA LYS A 124 -16.20 14.51 37.46
C LYS A 124 -17.24 15.64 37.53
N SER A 125 -17.64 16.16 36.37
CA SER A 125 -18.70 17.16 36.28
C SER A 125 -20.06 16.60 36.70
N ASP A 126 -20.37 15.36 36.31
CA ASP A 126 -21.62 14.68 36.64
C ASP A 126 -21.71 14.37 38.15
N GLU A 127 -20.59 13.99 38.78
CA GLU A 127 -20.50 13.85 40.24
C GLU A 127 -20.80 15.16 40.97
N LEU A 128 -20.19 16.26 40.53
CA LEU A 128 -20.44 17.59 41.08
C LEU A 128 -21.90 18.03 40.88
N MET A 129 -22.46 17.79 39.70
CA MET A 129 -23.85 18.11 39.39
C MET A 129 -24.80 17.33 40.30
N SER A 130 -24.54 16.03 40.49
CA SER A 130 -25.32 15.18 41.39
C SER A 130 -25.28 15.65 42.84
N LEU A 131 -24.10 16.11 43.30
CA LEU A 131 -23.93 16.68 44.63
C LEU A 131 -24.72 17.99 44.79
N ILE A 132 -24.70 18.86 43.78
CA ILE A 132 -25.47 20.11 43.77
C ILE A 132 -26.97 19.81 43.85
N VAL A 133 -27.47 18.90 43.01
CA VAL A 133 -28.88 18.48 43.02
C VAL A 133 -29.28 17.96 44.40
N THR A 134 -28.46 17.09 45.00
CA THR A 134 -28.71 16.53 46.33
C THR A 134 -28.77 17.61 47.41
N LYS A 135 -27.84 18.58 47.38
CA LYS A 135 -27.84 19.71 48.33
C LYS A 135 -29.06 20.61 48.15
N LEU A 136 -29.47 20.89 46.91
CA LEU A 136 -30.66 21.69 46.62
C LEU A 136 -31.94 21.00 47.11
N ASP A 137 -32.09 19.70 46.83
CA ASP A 137 -33.21 18.90 47.31
C ASP A 137 -33.25 18.83 48.84
N THR A 138 -32.10 18.64 49.49
CA THR A 138 -32.00 18.62 50.96
C THR A 138 -32.40 19.97 51.57
N ARG A 139 -31.96 21.07 50.96
CA ARG A 139 -32.34 22.43 51.36
C ARG A 139 -33.84 22.64 51.24
N GLU A 140 -34.46 22.19 50.16
CA GLU A 140 -35.89 22.34 49.94
C GLU A 140 -36.71 21.48 50.91
N LYS A 141 -36.29 20.24 51.16
CA LYS A 141 -36.87 19.37 52.20
C LYS A 141 -36.78 20.01 53.59
N MET A 142 -35.65 20.62 53.95
CA MET A 142 -35.50 21.31 55.24
C MET A 142 -36.48 22.49 55.36
N LYS A 143 -36.63 23.32 54.32
CA LYS A 143 -37.62 24.41 54.32
C LYS A 143 -39.02 23.89 54.54
N ASN A 144 -39.43 22.84 53.81
CA ASN A 144 -40.77 22.27 53.92
C ASN A 144 -41.03 21.70 55.32
N LYS A 145 -40.04 21.03 55.93
CA LYS A 145 -40.17 20.56 57.31
C LYS A 145 -40.29 21.73 58.31
N PHE A 146 -39.53 22.81 58.11
CA PHE A 146 -39.63 24.01 58.95
C PHE A 146 -41.00 24.68 58.85
N ILE A 147 -41.51 24.84 57.62
CA ILE A 147 -42.85 25.38 57.38
C ILE A 147 -43.89 24.52 58.10
N TYR A 148 -43.83 23.20 57.95
CA TYR A 148 -44.74 22.28 58.64
C TYR A 148 -44.72 22.43 60.17
N ILE A 149 -43.53 22.54 60.77
CA ILE A 149 -43.39 22.76 62.21
C ILE A 149 -44.02 24.08 62.64
N ILE A 150 -43.78 25.16 61.88
CA ILE A 150 -44.34 26.49 62.17
C ILE A 150 -45.87 26.49 62.01
N GLU A 151 -46.40 25.94 60.92
CA GLU A 151 -47.84 25.83 60.69
C GLU A 151 -48.52 25.02 61.78
N ASN A 152 -47.92 23.90 62.19
CA ASN A 152 -48.44 23.09 63.29
C ASN A 152 -48.38 23.83 64.64
N TYR A 153 -47.30 24.56 64.91
CA TYR A 153 -47.20 25.41 66.11
C TYR A 153 -48.28 26.49 66.12
N ILE A 154 -48.44 27.24 65.01
CA ILE A 154 -49.47 28.28 64.87
C ILE A 154 -50.86 27.68 65.09
N ARG A 155 -51.17 26.56 64.44
CA ARG A 155 -52.47 25.88 64.57
C ARG A 155 -52.78 25.50 66.02
N ILE A 156 -51.82 24.93 66.74
CA ILE A 156 -52.03 24.53 68.15
C ILE A 156 -52.11 25.78 69.04
N ARG A 157 -51.26 26.77 68.81
CA ARG A 157 -51.29 28.05 69.54
C ARG A 157 -52.64 28.75 69.38
N ASP A 158 -53.19 28.80 68.17
CA ASP A 158 -54.46 29.46 67.87
C ASP A 158 -55.67 28.73 68.45
N SER A 159 -55.51 27.45 68.80
CA SER A 159 -56.51 26.69 69.55
C SER A 159 -56.54 27.02 71.04
N PHE A 160 -55.52 27.73 71.56
CA PHE A 160 -55.48 28.16 72.95
C PHE A 160 -56.46 29.32 73.19
N THR A 161 -57.16 29.27 74.31
CA THR A 161 -58.12 30.29 74.74
C THR A 161 -57.61 30.99 76.00
N LEU A 162 -58.34 31.99 76.50
CA LEU A 162 -57.98 32.75 77.71
C LEU A 162 -57.80 31.88 78.98
N MET A 163 -58.31 30.65 78.97
CA MET A 163 -58.25 29.70 80.08
C MET A 163 -57.12 28.65 79.95
N THR A 164 -56.29 28.70 78.89
CA THR A 164 -55.22 27.70 78.69
C THR A 164 -54.10 27.85 79.75
N PRO A 165 -53.78 26.78 80.50
CA PRO A 165 -52.73 26.81 81.53
C PRO A 165 -51.36 27.17 80.95
N GLY A 166 -50.56 27.94 81.71
CA GLY A 166 -49.19 28.30 81.31
C GLY A 166 -48.29 27.08 81.03
N LYS A 167 -48.52 25.97 81.72
CA LYS A 167 -47.81 24.69 81.54
C LYS A 167 -47.98 24.12 80.13
N GLU A 168 -49.19 24.18 79.55
CA GLU A 168 -49.44 23.67 78.19
C GLU A 168 -48.77 24.54 77.11
N ARG A 169 -48.65 25.84 77.36
CA ARG A 169 -47.91 26.76 76.48
C ARG A 169 -46.41 26.44 76.48
N GLU A 170 -45.84 26.19 77.66
CA GLU A 170 -44.44 25.83 77.81
C GLU A 170 -44.13 24.45 77.18
N GLU A 171 -45.06 23.51 77.31
CA GLU A 171 -44.97 22.19 76.70
C GLU A 171 -45.04 22.25 75.16
N LEU A 172 -45.89 23.11 74.59
CA LEU A 172 -45.91 23.38 73.15
C LEU A 172 -44.57 23.96 72.67
N ILE A 173 -44.01 24.95 73.38
CA ILE A 173 -42.71 25.55 73.05
C ILE A 173 -41.61 24.49 73.09
N ASN A 174 -41.53 23.70 74.17
CA ASN A 174 -40.53 22.64 74.32
C ASN A 174 -40.65 21.58 73.22
N LYS A 175 -41.88 21.19 72.85
CA LYS A 175 -42.13 20.22 71.78
C LYS A 175 -41.72 20.76 70.41
N THR A 176 -41.99 22.03 70.12
CA THR A 176 -41.57 22.68 68.88
C THR A 176 -40.05 22.82 68.79
N ILE A 177 -39.38 23.20 69.89
CA ILE A 177 -37.91 23.23 69.96
C ILE A 177 -37.32 21.84 69.73
N GLN A 178 -37.90 20.80 70.34
CA GLN A 178 -37.48 19.41 70.08
C GLN A 178 -37.65 19.01 68.61
N GLN A 179 -38.77 19.39 67.97
CA GLN A 179 -39.00 19.12 66.56
C GLN A 179 -37.98 19.81 65.65
N VAL A 180 -37.58 21.05 65.97
CA VAL A 180 -36.53 21.77 65.25
C VAL A 180 -35.16 21.13 65.46
N ASN A 181 -34.84 20.70 66.68
CA ASN A 181 -33.57 20.02 66.99
C ASN A 181 -33.45 18.62 66.34
N GLN A 182 -34.55 18.06 65.83
CA GLN A 182 -34.60 16.76 65.14
C GLN A 182 -34.57 16.88 63.59
N LEU A 183 -34.43 18.09 63.06
CA LEU A 183 -34.30 18.35 61.61
C LEU A 183 -32.92 18.01 61.07
#